data_AF-A0A958NXM6-F1
#
_entry.id   AF-A0A958NXM6-F1
#
_cell.length_a   1.000
_cell.length_b   1.000
_cell.length_c   1.000
_cell.angle_alpha   90.00
_cell.angle_beta   90.00
_cell.angle_gamma   90.00
#
_symmetry.space_group_name_H-M   'P 1'
#
loop_
_entity.id
_entity.type
_entity.pdbx_description
1 polymer ?
#
loop_
_entity_poly.entity_id
_entity_poly.type
_entity_poly.pdbx_seq_one_letter_code
_entity_poly.pdbx_strand_id
1 'polypeptide(L)'
;MQALIFLIIQLSPKNLMSRLFGRIALMKRPRWWVKGFMHWFARRYRLRLDEAKLTFNDFENLDQMFTRELKEGLRPICGDIVHPADSKIAQGGAI
;
A
#
# COMPACT_ATOMS: atom_id res chain seq x y z
N MET A 1 -4.09 -18.86 -21.12
CA MET A 1 -3.69 -17.63 -20.39
C MET A 1 -3.76 -17.78 -18.88
N GLN A 2 -4.90 -18.17 -18.28
CA GLN A 2 -5.03 -18.31 -16.81
C GLN A 2 -4.08 -19.38 -16.21
N ALA A 3 -3.95 -20.55 -16.85
CA ALA A 3 -3.04 -21.61 -16.39
C ALA A 3 -1.55 -21.18 -16.37
N LEU A 4 -1.14 -20.34 -17.34
CA LEU A 4 0.22 -19.82 -17.41
C LEU A 4 0.50 -18.84 -16.27
N ILE A 5 -0.44 -17.93 -15.96
CA ILE A 5 -0.31 -16.99 -14.84
C ILE A 5 -0.23 -17.76 -13.52
N PHE A 6 -1.06 -18.78 -13.35
CA PHE A 6 -1.04 -19.62 -12.17
C PHE A 6 0.32 -20.32 -12.00
N LEU A 7 0.85 -20.90 -13.09
CA LEU A 7 2.16 -21.54 -13.08
C LEU A 7 3.28 -20.56 -12.69
N ILE A 8 3.28 -19.35 -13.26
CA ILE A 8 4.25 -18.30 -12.94
C ILE A 8 4.20 -17.94 -11.45
N ILE A 9 2.99 -17.76 -10.89
CA ILE A 9 2.83 -17.45 -9.47
C ILE A 9 3.32 -18.60 -8.60
N GLN A 10 3.04 -19.86 -8.97
CA GLN A 10 3.46 -21.03 -8.18
C GLN A 10 4.97 -21.22 -8.16
N LEU A 11 5.63 -21.02 -9.30
CA LEU A 11 7.08 -21.16 -9.42
C LEU A 11 7.85 -19.94 -8.87
N SER A 12 7.19 -18.78 -8.73
CA SER A 12 7.84 -17.57 -8.22
C SER A 12 8.37 -17.74 -6.78
N PRO A 13 9.60 -17.28 -6.47
CA PRO A 13 10.14 -17.34 -5.11
C PRO A 13 9.55 -16.22 -4.25
N LYS A 14 8.26 -16.35 -3.88
CA LYS A 14 7.45 -15.32 -3.20
C LYS A 14 8.12 -14.73 -1.95
N ASN A 15 8.75 -15.57 -1.13
CA ASN A 15 9.42 -15.13 0.09
C ASN A 15 10.62 -14.23 -0.21
N LEU A 16 11.42 -14.59 -1.21
CA LEU A 16 12.56 -13.77 -1.63
C LEU A 16 12.08 -12.44 -2.21
N MET A 17 11.09 -12.49 -3.10
CA MET A 17 10.49 -11.29 -3.68
C MET A 17 9.93 -10.36 -2.60
N SER A 18 9.16 -10.89 -1.64
CA SER A 18 8.61 -10.11 -0.53
C SER A 18 9.70 -9.43 0.30
N ARG A 19 10.80 -10.14 0.62
CA ARG A 19 11.93 -9.58 1.37
C ARG A 19 12.65 -8.49 0.59
N LEU A 20 12.86 -8.70 -0.72
CA LEU A 20 13.49 -7.70 -1.59
C LEU A 20 12.63 -6.44 -1.69
N PHE A 21 11.33 -6.59 -1.92
CA PHE A 21 10.41 -5.46 -1.93
C PHE A 21 10.35 -4.73 -0.59
N GLY A 22 10.36 -5.45 0.53
CA GLY A 22 10.43 -4.83 1.86
C GLY A 22 11.69 -3.98 2.03
N ARG A 23 12.86 -4.47 1.60
CA ARG A 23 14.11 -3.69 1.63
C ARG A 23 14.05 -2.45 0.75
N ILE A 24 13.44 -2.55 -0.43
CA ILE A 24 13.22 -1.41 -1.33
C ILE A 24 12.27 -0.41 -0.67
N ALA A 25 11.18 -0.86 -0.05
CA ALA A 25 10.18 -0.01 0.56
C ALA A 25 10.73 0.78 1.76
N LEU A 26 11.67 0.20 2.50
CA LEU A 26 12.35 0.82 3.64
C LEU A 26 13.53 1.72 3.25
N MET A 27 13.98 1.66 1.98
CA MET A 27 15.14 2.40 1.49
C MET A 27 14.91 3.92 1.55
N LYS A 28 15.85 4.66 2.15
CA LYS A 28 15.78 6.13 2.29
C LYS A 28 16.71 6.90 1.33
N ARG A 29 17.64 6.20 0.67
CA ARG A 29 18.65 6.79 -0.22
C ARG A 29 18.92 5.90 -1.45
N PRO A 30 19.28 6.48 -2.60
CA PRO A 30 19.39 7.93 -2.86
C PRO A 30 18.01 8.59 -2.96
N ARG A 31 17.86 9.81 -2.42
CA ARG A 31 16.54 10.46 -2.24
C ARG A 31 15.77 10.69 -3.54
N TRP A 32 16.46 11.05 -4.62
CA TRP A 32 15.82 11.26 -5.93
C TRP A 32 15.14 9.99 -6.44
N TRP A 33 15.76 8.83 -6.24
CA TRP A 33 15.22 7.54 -6.68
C TRP A 33 14.02 7.14 -5.83
N VAL A 34 14.16 7.24 -4.50
CA VAL A 34 13.10 6.91 -3.55
C VAL A 34 11.87 7.78 -3.79
N LYS A 35 12.04 9.10 -3.93
CA LYS A 35 10.94 10.02 -4.24
C LYS A 35 10.32 9.74 -5.62
N GLY A 36 11.13 9.46 -6.64
CA GLY A 36 10.65 9.08 -7.96
C GLY A 36 9.80 7.81 -7.92
N PHE A 37 10.25 6.79 -7.19
CA PHE A 37 9.53 5.53 -7.01
C PHE A 37 8.22 5.71 -6.22
N MET A 38 8.24 6.51 -5.15
CA MET A 38 7.04 6.85 -4.39
C MET A 38 6.01 7.60 -5.24
N HIS A 39 6.45 8.57 -6.06
CA HIS A 39 5.55 9.31 -6.96
C HIS A 39 4.93 8.40 -8.00
N TRP A 40 5.74 7.52 -8.61
CA TRP A 40 5.25 6.52 -9.53
C TRP A 40 4.24 5.59 -8.87
N PHE A 41 4.52 5.10 -7.66
CA PHE A 41 3.64 4.22 -6.91
C PHE A 41 2.31 4.89 -6.57
N ALA A 42 2.36 6.14 -6.08
CA ALA A 42 1.19 6.95 -5.78
C ALA A 42 0.28 7.10 -7.00
N ARG A 43 0.85 7.38 -8.18
CA ARG A 43 0.10 7.51 -9.43
C ARG A 43 -0.43 6.17 -9.94
N ARG A 44 0.39 5.12 -9.91
CA ARG A 44 0.05 3.78 -10.45
C ARG A 44 -1.12 3.13 -9.70
N TYR A 45 -1.21 3.39 -8.39
CA TYR A 45 -2.27 2.85 -7.51
C TYR A 45 -3.34 3.89 -7.14
N ARG A 46 -3.25 5.12 -7.67
CA ARG A 46 -4.19 6.22 -7.41
C ARG A 46 -4.40 6.47 -5.92
N LEU A 47 -3.29 6.52 -5.17
CA LEU A 47 -3.32 6.79 -3.74
C LEU A 47 -3.86 8.20 -3.46
N ARG A 48 -4.87 8.29 -2.60
CA ARG A 48 -5.37 9.55 -2.03
C ARG A 48 -4.40 10.03 -0.96
N LEU A 49 -3.46 10.88 -1.37
CA LEU A 49 -2.47 11.51 -0.49
C LEU A 49 -2.99 12.79 0.16
N ASP A 50 -4.08 13.35 -0.36
CA ASP A 50 -4.81 14.48 0.21
C ASP A 50 -5.44 14.17 1.57
N GLU A 51 -5.75 12.89 1.82
CA GLU A 51 -6.26 12.40 3.11
C GLU A 51 -5.15 12.16 4.14
N ALA A 52 -3.87 12.19 3.72
CA ALA A 52 -2.75 11.93 4.62
C ALA A 52 -2.51 13.11 5.56
N LYS A 53 -2.04 12.82 6.78
CA LYS A 53 -1.63 13.84 7.75
C LYS A 53 -0.36 14.58 7.32
N LEU A 54 0.57 13.86 6.70
CA LEU A 54 1.84 14.39 6.18
C LEU A 54 1.74 14.72 4.69
N THR A 55 2.61 15.61 4.20
CA THR A 55 2.72 15.89 2.77
C THR A 55 3.68 14.93 2.07
N PHE A 56 3.60 14.85 0.74
CA PHE A 56 4.44 13.96 -0.06
C PHE A 56 5.96 14.15 0.19
N ASN A 57 6.38 15.38 0.47
CA ASN A 57 7.78 15.71 0.70
C ASN A 57 8.29 15.23 2.07
N ASP A 58 7.40 15.02 3.05
CA ASP A 58 7.76 14.62 4.41
C ASP A 58 8.06 13.11 4.52
N PHE A 59 7.53 12.29 3.60
CA PHE A 59 7.76 10.85 3.61
C PHE A 59 9.21 10.50 3.23
N GLU A 60 9.91 9.74 4.06
CA GLU A 60 11.30 9.35 3.85
C GLU A 60 11.48 8.16 2.90
N ASN A 61 10.48 7.28 2.83
CA ASN A 61 10.49 6.07 2.02
C ASN A 61 9.05 5.63 1.66
N LEU A 62 8.93 4.56 0.87
CA LEU A 62 7.63 4.05 0.43
C LEU A 62 6.82 3.50 1.60
N ASP A 63 7.46 2.79 2.52
CA ASP A 63 6.80 2.18 3.68
C ASP A 63 6.04 3.22 4.52
N GLN A 64 6.69 4.34 4.85
CA GLN A 64 6.07 5.45 5.59
C GLN A 64 4.89 6.08 4.84
N MET A 65 4.96 6.16 3.51
CA MET A 65 3.84 6.62 2.68
C MET A 65 2.71 5.58 2.61
N PHE A 66 3.04 4.28 2.62
CA PHE A 66 2.08 3.19 2.56
C PHE A 66 1.29 3.06 3.86
N THR A 67 1.97 3.17 5.01
CA THR A 67 1.41 3.10 6.36
C THR A 67 1.00 4.47 6.93
N ARG A 68 0.91 5.49 6.08
CA ARG A 68 0.64 6.88 6.48
C ARG A 68 -0.61 7.01 7.36
N GLU A 69 -0.52 7.87 8.37
CA GLU A 69 -1.68 8.31 9.13
C GLU A 69 -2.61 9.17 8.25
N LEU A 70 -3.92 8.96 8.43
CA LEU A 70 -4.95 9.82 7.85
C LEU A 70 -5.18 11.04 8.74
N LYS A 71 -5.69 12.13 8.16
CA LYS A 71 -6.13 13.30 8.93
C LYS A 71 -7.25 12.92 9.90
N GLU A 72 -7.25 13.56 11.06
CA GLU A 72 -8.29 13.38 12.07
C GLU A 72 -9.67 13.75 11.52
N GLY A 73 -10.69 13.02 11.97
CA GLY A 73 -12.08 13.25 11.57
C GLY A 73 -12.49 12.69 10.19
N LEU A 74 -11.55 12.17 9.38
CA LEU A 74 -11.87 11.63 8.05
C LEU A 74 -12.64 10.30 8.06
N ARG A 75 -12.62 9.58 9.18
CA ARG A 75 -13.29 8.28 9.39
C ARG A 75 -14.02 8.30 10.73
N PRO A 76 -15.17 8.98 10.84
CA PRO A 76 -15.97 8.95 12.05
C PRO A 76 -16.46 7.52 12.32
N ILE A 77 -16.33 7.07 13.56
CA ILE A 77 -16.79 5.76 14.01
C ILE A 77 -18.21 5.93 14.56
N CYS A 78 -19.15 5.08 14.14
CA CYS A 78 -20.54 5.13 14.56
C CYS A 78 -21.13 3.71 14.67
N GLY A 79 -21.84 3.45 15.77
CA GLY A 79 -22.48 2.16 16.04
C GLY A 79 -21.54 1.11 16.66
N ASP A 80 -22.12 -0.03 17.02
CA ASP A 80 -21.41 -1.12 17.70
C ASP A 80 -20.62 -2.01 16.74
N ILE A 81 -21.01 -2.05 15.47
CA ILE A 81 -20.38 -2.83 14.40
C ILE A 81 -19.97 -1.87 13.29
N VAL A 82 -18.66 -1.83 13.01
CA VAL A 82 -18.08 -0.95 11.99
C VAL A 82 -17.19 -1.72 11.03
N HIS A 83 -17.02 -1.17 9.83
CA HIS A 83 -16.12 -1.73 8.85
C HIS A 83 -14.65 -1.53 9.29
N PRO A 84 -13.79 -2.57 9.25
CA PRO A 84 -12.46 -2.51 9.89
C PRO A 84 -11.39 -1.80 9.05
N ALA A 85 -11.61 -1.57 7.76
CA ALA A 85 -10.59 -1.01 6.85
C ALA A 85 -11.18 -0.25 5.66
N ASP A 86 -10.38 0.59 5.01
CA ASP A 86 -10.73 1.17 3.71
C ASP A 86 -10.56 0.12 2.60
N SER A 87 -11.63 -0.59 2.25
CA SER A 87 -11.55 -1.66 1.25
C SER A 87 -12.86 -1.84 0.47
N LYS A 88 -12.88 -2.84 -0.42
CA LYS A 88 -14.08 -3.32 -1.09
C LYS A 88 -14.42 -4.71 -0.56
N ILE A 89 -15.70 -4.99 -0.39
CA ILE A 89 -16.17 -6.33 -0.01
C ILE A 89 -16.01 -7.23 -1.23
N ALA A 90 -15.19 -8.28 -1.09
CA ALA A 90 -15.01 -9.29 -2.14
C ALA A 90 -16.06 -10.41 -2.03
N GLN A 91 -16.36 -10.85 -0.81
CA GLN A 91 -17.35 -11.88 -0.49
C GLN A 91 -17.84 -11.66 0.95
N GLY A 92 -19.08 -12.05 1.25
CA GLY A 92 -19.64 -12.04 2.60
C GLY A 92 -20.89 -12.91 2.65
N GLY A 93 -21.21 -13.47 3.83
CA GLY A 93 -22.35 -14.36 4.02
C GLY A 93 -22.11 -15.38 5.14
N ALA A 94 -23.02 -16.34 5.27
CA ALA A 94 -22.82 -17.49 6.14
C ALA A 94 -21.64 -18.34 5.67
N ILE A 95 -20.93 -18.94 6.63
CA ILE A 95 -19.80 -19.87 6.40
C ILE A 95 -20.34 -21.25 6.07
#